data_AF-X1EAS8-F1
#
_entry.id   AF-X1EAS8-F1
#
_cell.length_a   1.000
_cell.length_b   1.000
_cell.length_c   1.000
_cell.angle_alpha   90.00
_cell.angle_beta   90.00
_cell.angle_gamma   90.00
#
_symmetry.space_group_name_H-M   'P 1'
#
loop_
_entity.id
_entity.type
_entity.pdbx_description
1 polymer ?
#
loop_
_entity_poly.entity_id
_entity_poly.type
_entity_poly.pdbx_seq_one_letter_code
_entity_poly.pdbx_strand_id
1 'polypeptide(L)'
;GAVRIAKVGENWIVNPVYSEIEESIIDIVVAGTEEAILMVEAGGKEVPEEVVLEAIERAHSEIKKIVNIQKEFRKIAGKEKRETSNFKLNKEVQKRVGELTEEKIQEILNSIMKYSKDDKKKILLENTDKG
;
A
#
# COMPACT_ATOMS: atom_id res chain seq x y z
N GLY A 1 -4.48 -12.00 5.62
CA GLY A 1 -4.08 -13.12 4.77
C GLY A 1 -3.14 -12.64 3.69
N ALA A 2 -2.55 -13.56 2.92
CA ALA A 2 -1.75 -13.25 1.74
C ALA A 2 -2.03 -14.28 0.63
N VAL A 3 -2.04 -13.82 -0.61
CA VAL A 3 -2.34 -14.63 -1.81
C VAL A 3 -1.43 -14.17 -2.94
N ARG A 4 -0.89 -15.13 -3.70
CA ARG A 4 -0.22 -14.86 -4.98
C ARG A 4 -1.18 -15.16 -6.12
N ILE A 5 -1.23 -14.32 -7.14
CA ILE A 5 -2.04 -14.52 -8.35
C ILE A 5 -1.12 -14.55 -9.56
N ALA A 6 -1.42 -15.47 -10.48
CA ALA A 6 -0.88 -15.48 -11.83
C ALA A 6 -2.01 -15.47 -12.88
N LYS A 7 -1.69 -15.01 -14.08
CA LYS A 7 -2.54 -15.17 -15.28
C LYS A 7 -1.78 -15.90 -16.39
N VAL A 8 -2.23 -17.09 -16.78
CA VAL A 8 -1.64 -17.91 -17.85
C VAL A 8 -2.66 -18.01 -18.99
N GLY A 9 -2.35 -17.38 -20.12
CA GLY A 9 -3.33 -17.14 -21.18
C GLY A 9 -4.53 -16.34 -20.63
N GLU A 10 -5.73 -16.89 -20.75
CA GLU A 10 -6.95 -16.28 -20.21
C GLU A 10 -7.21 -16.64 -18.74
N ASN A 11 -6.54 -17.66 -18.21
CA ASN A 11 -6.87 -18.24 -16.91
C ASN A 11 -6.17 -17.54 -15.76
N TRP A 12 -6.94 -17.22 -14.72
CA TRP A 12 -6.44 -16.74 -13.45
C TRP A 12 -6.16 -17.90 -12.50
N ILE A 13 -4.97 -17.90 -11.89
CA ILE A 13 -4.51 -18.96 -10.99
C ILE A 13 -4.23 -18.36 -9.61
N VAL A 14 -4.84 -18.94 -8.58
CA VAL A 14 -4.66 -18.56 -7.18
C VAL A 14 -3.58 -19.44 -6.56
N ASN A 15 -2.58 -18.82 -5.93
CA ASN A 15 -1.40 -19.45 -5.36
C ASN A 15 -0.73 -20.43 -6.35
N PRO A 16 -0.28 -19.92 -7.51
CA PRO A 16 0.32 -20.72 -8.56
C PRO A 16 1.59 -21.43 -8.11
N VAL A 17 1.91 -22.55 -8.75
CA VAL A 17 3.24 -23.17 -8.65
C VAL A 17 4.26 -22.42 -9.52
N TYR A 18 5.55 -22.66 -9.31
CA TYR A 18 6.61 -21.93 -10.02
C TYR A 18 6.52 -22.03 -11.55
N SER A 19 6.17 -23.20 -12.10
CA SER A 19 6.01 -23.36 -13.55
C SER A 19 4.89 -22.50 -14.14
N GLU A 20 3.80 -22.29 -13.40
CA GLU A 20 2.70 -21.42 -13.84
C GLU A 20 3.09 -19.94 -13.78
N ILE A 21 3.97 -19.55 -12.86
CA ILE A 21 4.52 -18.19 -12.77
C ILE A 21 5.40 -17.89 -13.99
N GLU A 22 6.24 -18.84 -14.42
CA GLU A 22 7.13 -18.66 -15.58
C GLU A 22 6.35 -18.38 -16.88
N GLU A 23 5.22 -19.07 -17.06
CA GLU A 23 4.32 -18.90 -18.20
C GLU A 23 3.41 -17.67 -18.06
N SER A 24 3.34 -17.08 -16.87
CA SER A 24 2.40 -16.00 -16.60
C SER A 24 2.80 -14.67 -17.22
N ILE A 25 1.80 -13.83 -17.49
CA ILE A 25 2.00 -12.41 -17.83
C ILE A 25 2.09 -11.50 -16.60
N ILE A 26 1.68 -11.98 -15.42
CA ILE A 26 1.70 -11.22 -14.15
C ILE A 26 1.93 -12.16 -12.96
N ASP A 27 2.87 -11.83 -12.09
CA ASP A 27 3.06 -12.43 -10.76
C ASP A 27 2.83 -11.35 -9.72
N ILE A 28 1.73 -11.46 -8.97
CA ILE A 28 1.37 -10.46 -7.96
C ILE A 28 1.06 -11.12 -6.63
N VAL A 29 1.71 -10.63 -5.58
CA VAL A 29 1.47 -11.03 -4.19
C VAL A 29 0.75 -9.89 -3.48
N VAL A 30 -0.40 -10.21 -2.89
CA VAL A 30 -1.21 -9.25 -2.15
C VAL A 30 -1.35 -9.74 -0.72
N ALA A 31 -1.23 -8.83 0.25
CA ALA A 31 -1.51 -9.08 1.64
C ALA A 31 -2.48 -8.04 2.20
N GLY A 32 -3.39 -8.48 3.07
CA GLY A 32 -4.45 -7.62 3.60
C GLY A 32 -5.22 -8.20 4.78
N THR A 33 -6.06 -7.37 5.36
CA THR A 33 -7.10 -7.77 6.30
C THR A 33 -8.38 -8.15 5.54
N GLU A 34 -9.43 -8.50 6.27
CA GLU A 34 -10.76 -8.70 5.66
C GLU A 34 -11.27 -7.41 4.99
N GLU A 35 -10.91 -6.24 5.52
CA GLU A 35 -11.47 -4.96 5.11
C GLU A 35 -10.60 -4.25 4.08
N ALA A 36 -9.27 -4.36 4.20
CA ALA A 36 -8.34 -3.54 3.43
C ALA A 36 -7.13 -4.32 2.93
N ILE A 37 -6.64 -3.92 1.76
CA ILE A 37 -5.34 -4.31 1.24
C ILE A 37 -4.27 -3.48 1.95
N LEU A 38 -3.16 -4.12 2.34
CA LEU A 38 -2.07 -3.48 3.07
C LEU A 38 -0.77 -3.47 2.28
N MET A 39 -0.52 -4.49 1.47
CA MET A 39 0.71 -4.62 0.68
C MET A 39 0.41 -5.30 -0.65
N VAL A 40 1.10 -4.84 -1.69
CA VAL A 40 1.09 -5.38 -3.04
C VAL A 40 2.53 -5.39 -3.54
N GLU A 41 3.01 -6.53 -4.01
CA GLU A 41 4.28 -6.70 -4.72
C GLU A 41 3.97 -7.37 -6.06
N ALA A 42 4.36 -6.77 -7.18
CA ALA A 42 3.98 -7.26 -8.51
C ALA A 42 5.13 -7.17 -9.51
N GLY A 43 5.27 -8.21 -10.32
CA GLY A 43 6.04 -8.21 -11.56
C GLY A 43 5.15 -8.60 -12.73
N GLY A 44 5.33 -8.00 -13.90
CA GLY A 44 4.49 -8.31 -15.07
C GLY A 44 5.15 -7.93 -16.39
N LYS A 45 4.65 -8.52 -17.47
CA LYS A 45 5.12 -8.31 -18.86
C LYS A 45 4.29 -7.21 -19.53
N GLU A 46 4.47 -5.96 -19.11
CA GLU A 46 3.75 -4.77 -19.65
C GLU A 46 2.23 -4.97 -19.72
N VAL A 47 1.64 -5.39 -18.60
CA VAL A 47 0.19 -5.67 -18.53
C VAL A 47 -0.61 -4.38 -18.36
N PRO A 48 -1.84 -4.31 -18.92
CA PRO A 48 -2.75 -3.20 -18.67
C PRO A 48 -3.09 -3.04 -17.19
N GLU A 49 -3.34 -1.80 -16.75
CA GLU A 49 -3.70 -1.48 -15.37
C GLU A 49 -4.96 -2.23 -14.92
N GLU A 50 -5.92 -2.46 -15.81
CA GLU A 50 -7.15 -3.21 -15.51
C GLU A 50 -6.85 -4.66 -15.11
N VAL A 51 -5.83 -5.29 -15.72
CA VAL A 51 -5.40 -6.64 -15.37
C VAL A 51 -4.80 -6.67 -13.97
N VAL A 52 -4.00 -5.65 -13.61
CA VAL A 52 -3.43 -5.53 -12.27
C VAL A 52 -4.54 -5.35 -11.23
N LEU A 53 -5.52 -4.49 -11.51
CA LEU A 53 -6.65 -4.26 -10.61
C LEU A 53 -7.48 -5.53 -10.41
N GLU A 54 -7.80 -6.26 -11.48
CA GLU A 54 -8.54 -7.52 -11.40
C GLU A 54 -7.77 -8.56 -10.56
N ALA A 55 -6.46 -8.64 -10.72
CA ALA A 55 -5.62 -9.55 -9.92
C ALA A 55 -5.68 -9.20 -8.42
N ILE A 56 -5.62 -7.92 -8.08
CA ILE A 56 -5.73 -7.44 -6.69
C ILE A 56 -7.09 -7.77 -6.09
N GLU A 57 -8.18 -7.54 -6.82
CA GLU A 57 -9.54 -7.84 -6.37
C GLU A 57 -9.74 -9.34 -6.12
N ARG A 58 -9.27 -10.17 -7.04
CA ARG A 58 -9.28 -11.64 -6.90
C ARG A 58 -8.49 -12.09 -5.69
N ALA A 59 -7.28 -11.54 -5.50
CA ALA A 59 -6.47 -11.84 -4.33
C ALA A 59 -7.19 -11.45 -3.03
N HIS A 60 -7.81 -10.26 -2.95
CA HIS A 60 -8.50 -9.81 -1.75
C HIS A 60 -9.72 -10.68 -1.41
N SER A 61 -10.45 -11.17 -2.41
CA SER A 61 -11.54 -12.13 -2.22
C SER A 61 -11.07 -13.42 -1.54
N GLU A 62 -9.95 -13.99 -2.00
CA GLU A 62 -9.35 -15.18 -1.40
C GLU A 62 -8.74 -14.90 -0.02
N ILE A 63 -8.13 -13.72 0.18
CA ILE A 63 -7.63 -13.27 1.48
C ILE A 63 -8.75 -13.24 2.53
N LYS A 64 -9.95 -12.77 2.18
CA LYS A 64 -11.11 -12.77 3.10
C LYS A 64 -11.44 -14.17 3.58
N LYS A 65 -11.43 -15.18 2.68
CA LYS A 65 -11.66 -16.58 3.06
C LYS A 65 -10.57 -17.09 4.01
N ILE A 66 -9.30 -16.81 3.71
CA ILE A 66 -8.16 -17.19 4.55
C ILE A 66 -8.27 -16.54 5.94
N VAL A 67 -8.58 -15.24 6.00
CA VAL A 67 -8.76 -14.51 7.27
C VAL A 67 -9.91 -15.09 8.08
N ASN A 68 -11.03 -15.46 7.44
CA ASN A 68 -12.15 -16.08 8.13
C ASN A 68 -11.77 -17.44 8.75
N ILE A 69 -11.02 -18.27 8.02
CA ILE A 69 -10.49 -19.53 8.57
C ILE A 69 -9.57 -19.26 9.77
N GLN A 70 -8.69 -18.26 9.70
CA GLN A 70 -7.82 -17.88 10.82
C GLN A 70 -8.65 -17.42 12.05
N LYS A 71 -9.75 -16.69 11.84
CA LYS A 71 -10.68 -16.30 12.90
C LYS A 71 -11.37 -17.51 13.54
N GLU A 72 -11.85 -18.46 12.74
CA GLU A 72 -12.44 -19.69 13.28
C GLU A 72 -11.42 -20.51 14.07
N PHE A 73 -10.19 -20.67 13.58
CA PHE A 73 -9.13 -21.33 14.35
C PHE A 73 -8.82 -20.61 15.67
N ARG A 74 -8.82 -19.27 15.66
CA ARG A 74 -8.64 -18.50 16.89
C ARG A 74 -9.77 -18.75 17.90
N LYS A 75 -11.01 -19.01 17.48
CA LYS A 75 -12.10 -19.36 18.41
C LYS A 75 -11.86 -20.72 19.08
N ILE A 76 -11.24 -21.66 18.36
CA ILE A 76 -11.00 -23.03 18.84
C ILE A 76 -9.75 -23.10 19.75
N ALA A 77 -8.66 -22.44 19.35
CA ALA A 77 -7.35 -22.63 19.97
C ALA A 77 -6.57 -21.31 20.21
N GLY A 78 -7.24 -20.16 20.13
CA GLY A 78 -6.61 -18.86 20.31
C GLY A 78 -6.29 -18.54 21.77
N LYS A 79 -5.15 -17.90 22.00
CA LYS A 79 -4.81 -17.31 23.30
C LYS A 79 -5.56 -16.00 23.53
N GLU A 80 -5.76 -15.64 24.79
CA GLU A 80 -6.29 -14.34 25.16
C GLU A 80 -5.41 -13.21 24.63
N LYS A 81 -6.05 -12.12 24.17
CA LYS A 81 -5.33 -10.95 23.69
C LYS A 81 -4.67 -10.29 24.89
N ARG A 82 -3.37 -10.00 24.80
CA ARG A 82 -2.65 -9.27 25.85
C ARG A 82 -3.28 -7.91 26.06
N GLU A 83 -3.50 -7.56 27.32
CA GLU A 83 -3.83 -6.19 27.69
C GLU A 83 -2.62 -5.29 27.44
N THR A 84 -2.87 -4.14 26.83
CA THR A 84 -1.86 -3.11 26.56
C THR A 84 -2.34 -1.81 27.17
N SER A 85 -1.45 -1.09 27.85
CA SER A 85 -1.78 0.26 28.35
C SER A 85 -1.99 1.19 27.16
N ASN A 86 -3.22 1.67 26.99
CA ASN A 86 -3.51 2.70 25.98
C ASN A 86 -2.85 4.01 26.42
N PHE A 87 -1.83 4.44 25.68
CA PHE A 87 -1.24 5.76 25.87
C PHE A 87 -2.31 6.82 25.64
N LYS A 88 -2.66 7.57 26.69
CA LYS A 88 -3.57 8.71 26.58
C LYS A 88 -2.74 9.97 26.40
N LEU A 89 -2.85 10.57 25.21
CA LEU A 89 -2.23 11.85 24.92
C LEU A 89 -2.80 12.94 25.83
N ASN A 90 -1.94 13.75 26.45
CA ASN A 90 -2.37 14.93 27.19
C ASN A 90 -2.84 16.00 26.19
N LYS A 91 -4.14 16.25 26.15
CA LYS A 91 -4.77 17.20 25.22
C LYS A 91 -4.32 18.65 25.43
N GLU A 92 -4.01 19.04 26.67
CA GLU A 92 -3.54 20.39 26.99
C GLU A 92 -2.13 20.61 26.44
N VAL A 93 -1.24 19.63 26.65
CA VAL A 93 0.11 19.67 26.06
C VAL A 93 0.03 19.65 24.53
N GLN A 94 -0.80 18.78 23.94
CA GLN A 94 -1.00 18.75 22.49
C GLN A 94 -1.46 20.10 21.95
N LYS A 95 -2.47 20.71 22.58
CA LYS A 95 -2.99 22.02 22.19
C LYS A 95 -1.91 23.10 22.31
N ARG A 96 -1.19 23.13 23.42
CA ARG A 96 -0.16 24.13 23.68
C ARG A 96 1.01 24.02 22.70
N VAL A 97 1.44 22.80 22.36
CA VAL A 97 2.47 22.58 21.34
C VAL A 97 1.95 23.00 19.96
N GLY A 98 0.71 22.67 19.61
CA GLY A 98 0.07 23.12 18.36
C GLY A 98 0.07 24.64 18.23
N GLU A 99 -0.47 25.36 19.21
CA GLU A 99 -0.51 26.84 19.24
C GLU A 99 0.87 27.49 19.05
N LEU A 100 1.94 26.85 19.55
CA LEU A 100 3.31 27.39 19.48
C LEU A 100 4.06 27.05 18.18
N THR A 101 3.64 26.00 17.46
CA THR A 101 4.44 25.41 16.37
C THR A 101 3.74 25.35 15.02
N GLU A 102 2.40 25.42 14.98
CA GLU A 102 1.63 25.20 13.76
C GLU A 102 1.97 26.20 12.65
N GLU A 103 1.98 27.50 12.94
CA GLU A 103 2.32 28.56 11.97
C GLU A 103 3.76 28.41 11.44
N LYS A 104 4.71 28.15 12.34
CA LYS A 104 6.13 27.96 11.97
C LYS A 104 6.34 26.72 11.10
N ILE A 105 5.66 25.62 11.41
CA ILE A 105 5.71 24.39 10.60
C ILE A 105 5.09 24.66 9.23
N GLN A 106 3.95 25.37 9.15
CA GLN A 106 3.31 25.72 7.89
C GLN A 106 4.21 26.62 7.02
N GLU A 107 4.85 27.62 7.60
CA GLU A 107 5.78 28.50 6.89
C GLU A 107 6.97 27.72 6.31
N ILE A 108 7.56 26.81 7.10
CA ILE A 108 8.65 25.93 6.64
C ILE A 108 8.17 25.05 5.48
N LEU A 109 7.03 24.37 5.62
CA LEU A 109 6.48 23.50 4.56
C LEU A 109 6.21 24.28 3.27
N ASN A 110 5.64 25.49 3.38
CA ASN A 110 5.39 26.36 2.24
C ASN A 110 6.67 26.83 1.56
N SER A 111 7.72 27.13 2.33
CA SER A 111 9.03 27.50 1.78
C SER A 111 9.63 26.34 0.99
N ILE A 112 9.62 25.11 1.53
CA ILE A 112 10.14 23.91 0.85
C ILE A 112 9.39 23.65 -0.45
N MET A 113 8.05 23.74 -0.44
CA MET A 113 7.24 23.59 -1.65
C MET A 113 7.53 24.66 -2.70
N LYS A 114 7.83 25.90 -2.27
CA LYS A 114 8.19 26.99 -3.17
C LYS A 114 9.58 26.76 -3.80
N TYR A 115 10.59 26.41 -3.01
CA TYR A 115 11.92 26.05 -3.50
C TYR A 115 11.86 24.88 -4.50
N SER A 116 11.09 23.83 -4.20
CA SER A 116 10.90 22.69 -5.11
C SER A 116 10.25 23.06 -6.46
N LYS A 117 9.43 24.13 -6.49
CA LYS A 117 8.82 24.65 -7.72
C LYS A 117 9.75 25.60 -8.49
N ASP A 118 10.56 26.39 -7.79
CA ASP A 118 11.45 27.39 -8.39
C ASP A 118 12.67 26.76 -9.10
N ASP A 119 13.23 25.66 -8.57
CA ASP A 119 14.38 24.97 -9.21
C ASP A 119 14.03 24.24 -10.52
N LYS A 120 12.78 23.76 -10.69
CA LYS A 120 12.32 23.18 -11.97
C LYS A 120 12.09 24.24 -13.04
N LYS A 121 11.68 25.46 -12.67
CA LYS A 121 11.42 26.53 -13.64
C LYS A 121 12.71 27.06 -14.25
N LYS A 122 13.82 27.05 -13.51
CA LYS A 122 15.13 27.50 -14.00
C LYS A 122 15.81 26.49 -14.93
N ILE A 123 15.71 25.19 -14.62
CA ILE A 123 16.28 24.12 -15.46
C ILE A 123 15.53 23.95 -16.79
N LEU A 124 14.21 24.22 -16.84
CA LEU A 124 13.45 24.18 -18.10
C LEU A 124 13.67 25.42 -18.98
N LEU A 125 13.95 26.59 -18.41
CA LEU A 125 14.16 27.83 -19.18
C LEU A 125 15.59 27.97 -19.72
N GLU A 126 16.59 27.36 -19.08
CA GLU A 126 17.98 27.36 -19.59
C GLU A 126 18.21 26.38 -20.76
N ASN A 127 17.31 25.43 -21.00
CA ASN A 127 17.40 24.44 -22.09
C ASN A 127 16.53 24.75 -23.32
N THR A 128 15.89 25.93 -23.39
CA THR A 128 15.07 26.33 -24.54
C THR A 128 15.65 27.48 -25.37
N ASP A 129 16.89 27.92 -25.10
CA ASP A 129 17.56 29.01 -25.86
C ASP A 129 18.88 28.58 -26.55
N LYS A 130 19.03 27.29 -26.87
CA LYS A 130 20.05 26.83 -27.83
C LYS A 130 19.53 25.70 -28.72
N GLY A 131 18.96 26.12 -29.86
CA GLY A 131 18.53 25.28 -30.96
C GLY A 131 17.81 26.13 -32.00
#